data_AF-A0A2V7AG98-F1
#
_entry.id   AF-A0A2V7AG98-F1
#
_cell.length_a   1.000
_cell.length_b   1.000
_cell.length_c   1.000
_cell.angle_alpha   90.00
_cell.angle_beta   90.00
_cell.angle_gamma   90.00
#
_symmetry.space_group_name_H-M   'P 1'
#
loop_
_entity.id
_entity.type
_entity.pdbx_description
1 polymer ?
#
loop_
_entity_poly.entity_id
_entity_poly.type
_entity_poly.pdbx_seq_one_letter_code
_entity_poly.pdbx_strand_id
1 'polypeptide(L)'
;MTLELAPRARFDVVELRSQLPNEYRDALGSFPQCLYWSAHTTAGFLDRSLAARLGPSRVPTYVDALRSVFPEGAGYAHDRLERRQDLDAAQRAVEPRNADSHLAFIAGGLCSCVTHPNRSGEAVCFVELDGMNDGRPRKRQVRVIGFRRETVVAQTRIDVPLSRHPIESVNLKDPRFGIYDRLRDFVARAGIGRGRLHVALDASERHAALTVNEFETLLMKHDLRAVLRDPLRFMAAQYRSALANPRAVPGKALGYAKYDLVRVFNSGLDTLGLQDSIVEKVLARTLAAPAARFFRIRRSVHLLVAERDGRPDLIEGTYQSPILIQWQRSPLPVRALHVTLTRLD
;
A
#
# COMPACT_ATOMS: atom_id res chain seq x y z
N MET A 1 -13.95 -12.65 11.85
CA MET A 1 -13.31 -12.41 13.16
C MET A 1 -12.48 -11.15 13.07
N THR A 2 -12.38 -10.38 14.14
CA THR A 2 -11.61 -9.12 14.18
C THR A 2 -10.57 -9.21 15.29
N LEU A 3 -9.34 -8.81 14.98
CA LEU A 3 -8.19 -8.80 15.88
C LEU A 3 -7.66 -7.38 15.99
N GLU A 4 -7.32 -6.95 17.20
CA GLU A 4 -6.51 -5.76 17.44
C GLU A 4 -5.06 -6.19 17.65
N LEU A 5 -4.16 -5.62 16.86
CA LEU A 5 -2.73 -5.75 16.99
C LEU A 5 -2.16 -4.49 17.65
N ALA A 6 -1.19 -4.69 18.53
CA ALA A 6 -0.37 -3.64 19.11
C ALA A 6 1.06 -3.78 18.56
N PRO A 7 1.50 -2.89 17.65
CA PRO A 7 2.86 -2.87 17.16
C PRO A 7 3.86 -2.64 18.29
N ARG A 8 5.04 -3.25 18.18
CA ARG A 8 6.11 -3.12 19.18
C ARG A 8 7.08 -1.97 18.86
N ALA A 9 7.06 -1.49 17.63
CA ALA A 9 7.92 -0.42 17.13
C ALA A 9 7.22 0.29 15.97
N ARG A 10 7.79 1.43 15.51
CA ARG A 10 7.27 2.17 14.36
C ARG A 10 7.23 1.28 13.11
N PHE A 11 8.29 0.53 12.87
CA PHE A 11 8.30 -0.55 11.89
C PHE A 11 8.23 -1.89 12.60
N ASP A 12 7.26 -2.73 12.24
CA ASP A 12 7.15 -4.10 12.74
C ASP A 12 6.64 -5.04 11.63
N VAL A 13 7.03 -6.31 11.70
CA VAL A 13 6.51 -7.36 10.80
C VAL A 13 5.93 -8.45 11.67
N VAL A 14 4.64 -8.70 11.48
CA VAL A 14 3.86 -9.62 12.27
C VAL A 14 3.42 -10.78 11.37
N GLU A 15 3.81 -12.00 11.72
CA GLU A 15 3.19 -13.19 11.14
C GLU A 15 1.81 -13.34 11.77
N LEU A 16 0.77 -12.98 11.03
CA LEU A 16 -0.57 -12.76 11.58
C LEU A 16 -1.19 -14.05 12.15
N ARG A 17 -0.92 -15.22 11.55
CA ARG A 17 -1.54 -16.48 11.99
C ARG A 17 -1.06 -16.88 13.38
N SER A 18 0.19 -16.59 13.71
CA SER A 18 0.78 -16.81 15.03
C SER A 18 0.11 -15.97 16.12
N GLN A 19 -0.42 -14.80 15.75
CA GLN A 19 -1.10 -13.87 16.67
C GLN A 19 -2.60 -14.16 16.84
N LEU A 20 -3.17 -15.08 16.06
CA LEU A 20 -4.59 -15.44 16.22
C LEU A 20 -4.78 -16.19 17.55
N PRO A 21 -5.76 -15.80 18.38
CA PRO A 21 -6.18 -16.58 19.55
C PRO A 21 -6.55 -18.03 19.17
N ASN A 22 -6.41 -18.97 20.12
CA ASN A 22 -6.75 -20.39 19.89
C ASN A 22 -8.19 -20.55 19.35
N GLU A 23 -9.16 -19.88 19.96
CA GLU A 23 -10.55 -19.86 19.52
C GLU A 23 -10.73 -19.44 18.04
N TYR A 24 -9.93 -18.47 17.59
CA TYR A 24 -9.97 -18.01 16.20
C TYR A 24 -9.34 -19.05 15.27
N ARG A 25 -8.23 -19.66 15.68
CA ARG A 25 -7.58 -20.74 14.92
C ARG A 25 -8.50 -21.95 14.77
N ASP A 26 -9.16 -22.36 15.84
CA ASP A 26 -10.07 -23.51 15.84
C ASP A 26 -11.28 -23.26 14.94
N ALA A 27 -11.91 -22.08 15.04
CA ALA A 27 -13.03 -21.70 14.18
C ALA A 27 -12.63 -21.61 12.69
N LEU A 28 -11.46 -21.05 12.40
CA LEU A 28 -10.94 -20.93 11.04
C LEU A 28 -10.48 -22.27 10.48
N GLY A 29 -10.09 -23.24 11.32
CA GLY A 29 -9.53 -24.53 10.90
C GLY A 29 -10.41 -25.34 9.94
N SER A 30 -11.73 -25.13 9.98
CA SER A 30 -12.69 -25.78 9.08
C SER A 30 -12.75 -25.21 7.66
N PHE A 31 -12.09 -24.08 7.41
CA PHE A 31 -12.08 -23.37 6.14
C PHE A 31 -10.73 -23.53 5.43
N PRO A 32 -10.69 -23.92 4.15
CA PRO A 32 -9.45 -24.12 3.40
C PRO A 32 -8.78 -22.82 2.95
N GLN A 33 -9.49 -21.68 2.97
CA GLN A 33 -8.96 -20.36 2.59
C GLN A 33 -9.33 -19.32 3.64
N CYS A 34 -8.50 -18.27 3.74
CA CYS A 34 -8.77 -17.11 4.56
C CYS A 34 -8.48 -15.83 3.78
N LEU A 35 -9.41 -14.88 3.87
CA LEU A 35 -9.23 -13.49 3.47
C LEU A 35 -8.83 -12.68 4.70
N TYR A 36 -7.80 -11.86 4.55
CA TYR A 36 -7.25 -10.97 5.56
C TYR A 36 -7.40 -9.52 5.09
N TRP A 37 -7.94 -8.67 5.97
CA TRP A 37 -8.21 -7.28 5.67
C TRP A 37 -7.67 -6.36 6.76
N SER A 38 -7.00 -5.28 6.36
CA SER A 38 -6.46 -4.22 7.20
C SER A 38 -7.28 -2.95 7.00
N ALA A 39 -7.59 -2.25 8.09
CA ALA A 39 -8.27 -0.96 8.06
C ALA A 39 -7.32 0.24 7.79
N HIS A 40 -6.02 0.00 7.67
CA HIS A 40 -5.01 1.07 7.77
C HIS A 40 -4.42 1.45 6.41
N THR A 41 -3.81 2.62 6.35
CA THR A 41 -3.17 3.22 5.17
C THR A 41 -1.63 3.19 5.27
N THR A 42 -1.09 2.91 6.45
CA THR A 42 0.34 2.70 6.73
C THR A 42 0.64 1.30 7.27
N ALA A 43 -0.36 0.40 7.28
CA ALA A 43 -0.18 -0.98 7.70
C ALA A 43 -1.07 -1.93 6.88
N GLY A 44 -0.50 -3.03 6.42
CA GLY A 44 -1.20 -3.96 5.53
C GLY A 44 -0.38 -5.20 5.24
N PHE A 45 -0.70 -5.89 4.15
CA PHE A 45 -0.15 -7.20 3.84
C PHE A 45 0.77 -7.15 2.62
N LEU A 46 1.76 -8.03 2.60
CA LEU A 46 2.39 -8.39 1.35
C LEU A 46 1.47 -9.33 0.56
N ASP A 47 1.42 -9.14 -0.76
CA ASP A 47 0.79 -10.10 -1.67
C ASP A 47 1.41 -11.50 -1.46
N ARG A 48 0.58 -12.54 -1.49
CA ARG A 48 0.99 -13.94 -1.29
C ARG A 48 2.20 -14.35 -2.14
N SER A 49 2.22 -14.00 -3.43
CA SER A 49 3.31 -14.35 -4.32
C SER A 49 4.63 -13.71 -3.88
N LEU A 50 4.56 -12.46 -3.41
CA LEU A 50 5.73 -11.73 -2.90
C LEU A 50 6.17 -12.28 -1.55
N ALA A 51 5.24 -12.50 -0.63
CA ALA A 51 5.51 -13.09 0.68
C ALA A 51 6.14 -14.49 0.55
N ALA A 52 5.63 -15.34 -0.34
CA ALA A 52 6.19 -16.66 -0.61
C ALA A 52 7.60 -16.61 -1.21
N ARG A 53 7.84 -15.68 -2.15
CA ARG A 53 9.15 -15.53 -2.79
C ARG A 53 10.21 -14.97 -1.86
N LEU A 54 9.85 -14.00 -1.02
CA LEU A 54 10.75 -13.45 0.00
C LEU A 54 10.98 -14.47 1.12
N GLY A 55 9.92 -15.11 1.60
CA GLY A 55 9.92 -15.82 2.87
C GLY A 55 9.92 -14.83 4.06
N PRO A 56 9.39 -15.22 5.23
CA PRO A 56 9.19 -14.31 6.37
C PRO A 56 10.47 -13.59 6.83
N SER A 57 11.61 -14.26 6.78
CA SER A 57 12.91 -13.73 7.25
C SER A 57 13.46 -12.57 6.41
N ARG A 58 13.07 -12.47 5.12
CA ARG A 58 13.56 -11.42 4.20
C ARG A 58 12.57 -10.25 4.04
N VAL A 59 11.38 -10.36 4.63
CA VAL A 59 10.40 -9.26 4.63
C VAL A 59 10.96 -7.99 5.31
N PRO A 60 11.63 -8.07 6.48
CA PRO A 60 12.24 -6.89 7.08
C PRO A 60 13.23 -6.19 6.15
N THR A 61 14.15 -6.94 5.55
CA THR A 61 15.14 -6.40 4.59
C THR A 61 14.48 -5.72 3.38
N TYR A 62 13.40 -6.33 2.85
CA TYR A 62 12.64 -5.72 1.75
C TYR A 62 12.06 -4.36 2.14
N VAL A 63 11.46 -4.28 3.31
CA VAL A 63 10.80 -3.05 3.78
C VAL A 63 11.85 -2.00 4.17
N ASP A 64 12.96 -2.39 4.79
CA ASP A 64 14.05 -1.47 5.12
C ASP A 64 14.69 -0.83 3.88
N ALA A 65 14.74 -1.54 2.76
CA ALA A 65 15.13 -0.94 1.49
C ALA A 65 14.17 0.19 1.06
N LEU A 66 12.86 0.01 1.23
CA LEU A 66 11.87 1.06 0.97
C LEU A 66 12.00 2.22 1.95
N ARG A 67 12.19 1.95 3.24
CA ARG A 67 12.40 2.96 4.28
C ARG A 67 13.68 3.77 4.09
N SER A 68 14.68 3.19 3.40
CA SER A 68 15.89 3.92 3.00
C SER A 68 15.63 4.88 1.84
N VAL A 69 14.71 4.53 0.93
CA VAL A 69 14.27 5.40 -0.18
C VAL A 69 13.32 6.51 0.31
N PHE A 70 12.50 6.19 1.31
CA PHE A 70 11.59 7.11 1.98
C PHE A 70 11.96 7.28 3.46
N PRO A 71 13.04 8.01 3.78
CA PRO A 71 13.43 8.17 5.16
C PRO A 71 12.43 9.00 5.96
N GLU A 72 12.19 8.60 7.20
CA GLU A 72 11.38 9.36 8.15
C GLU A 72 11.84 10.82 8.25
N GLY A 73 10.88 11.75 8.22
CA GLY A 73 11.13 13.17 8.40
C GLY A 73 11.94 13.84 7.28
N ALA A 74 12.01 13.25 6.07
CA ALA A 74 12.75 13.79 4.93
C ALA A 74 12.15 15.06 4.29
N GLY A 75 11.36 15.83 5.03
CA GLY A 75 10.78 17.11 4.58
C GLY A 75 9.57 16.95 3.66
N TYR A 76 8.76 15.92 3.90
CA TYR A 76 7.51 15.68 3.16
C TYR A 76 6.52 16.82 3.33
N ALA A 77 5.76 17.11 2.27
CA ALA A 77 4.71 18.10 2.31
C ALA A 77 3.54 17.65 3.20
N HIS A 78 3.18 16.37 3.16
CA HIS A 78 2.16 15.75 4.02
C HIS A 78 2.40 15.98 5.51
N ASP A 79 3.67 15.96 5.94
CA ASP A 79 4.05 16.14 7.35
C ASP A 79 4.01 17.62 7.80
N ARG A 80 3.72 18.55 6.90
CA ARG A 80 3.49 19.98 7.20
C ARG A 80 2.05 20.17 7.67
N LEU A 81 1.74 19.71 8.87
CA LEU A 81 0.39 19.71 9.45
C LEU A 81 -0.25 21.11 9.47
N GLU A 82 0.54 22.18 9.52
CA GLU A 82 0.06 23.56 9.43
C GLU A 82 -0.59 23.89 8.07
N ARG A 83 -0.34 23.07 7.05
CA ARG A 83 -0.90 23.20 5.69
C ARG A 83 -2.08 22.27 5.42
N ARG A 84 -2.39 21.33 6.33
CA ARG A 84 -3.53 20.40 6.25
C ARG A 84 -4.82 21.14 6.57
N GLN A 85 -5.56 21.55 5.53
CA GLN A 85 -6.81 22.31 5.66
C GLN A 85 -8.01 21.44 6.06
N ASP A 86 -7.89 20.13 5.90
CA ASP A 86 -8.88 19.12 6.24
C ASP A 86 -8.86 18.71 7.72
N LEU A 87 -7.84 19.15 8.47
CA LEU A 87 -7.70 18.89 9.90
C LEU A 87 -8.02 20.15 10.71
N ASP A 88 -8.78 19.99 11.79
CA ASP A 88 -8.92 21.02 12.83
C ASP A 88 -7.67 21.10 13.73
N ALA A 89 -7.67 22.05 14.67
CA ALA A 89 -6.52 22.27 15.57
C ALA A 89 -6.25 21.08 16.50
N ALA A 90 -7.29 20.39 16.97
CA ALA A 90 -7.15 19.24 17.87
C ALA A 90 -6.62 18.02 17.11
N GLN A 91 -7.11 17.80 15.89
CA GLN A 91 -6.62 16.75 14.99
C GLN A 91 -5.15 16.99 14.63
N ARG A 92 -4.78 18.22 14.21
CA ARG A 92 -3.38 18.57 13.90
C ARG A 92 -2.42 18.34 15.06
N ALA A 93 -2.88 18.47 16.31
CA ALA A 93 -2.03 18.27 17.48
C ALA A 93 -1.64 16.79 17.70
N VAL A 94 -2.42 15.86 17.16
CA VAL A 94 -2.22 14.41 17.36
C VAL A 94 -1.93 13.64 16.07
N GLU A 95 -2.04 14.30 14.91
CA GLU A 95 -1.81 13.70 13.61
C GLU A 95 -0.34 13.25 13.46
N PRO A 96 -0.09 11.96 13.12
CA PRO A 96 1.27 11.48 12.92
C PRO A 96 1.92 12.09 11.67
N ARG A 97 3.24 12.26 11.73
CA ARG A 97 4.08 12.63 10.57
C ARG A 97 4.64 11.35 9.96
N ASN A 98 3.92 10.80 9.00
CA ASN A 98 4.12 9.45 8.48
C ASN A 98 4.06 9.36 6.96
N ALA A 99 4.31 10.46 6.24
CA ALA A 99 4.34 10.48 4.78
C ALA A 99 5.27 9.41 4.19
N ASP A 100 6.42 9.18 4.81
CA ASP A 100 7.35 8.10 4.51
C ASP A 100 6.67 6.73 4.46
N SER A 101 5.80 6.47 5.44
CA SER A 101 5.11 5.20 5.64
C SER A 101 4.02 5.00 4.59
N HIS A 102 3.28 6.05 4.22
CA HIS A 102 2.35 6.00 3.11
C HIS A 102 3.06 5.71 1.78
N LEU A 103 4.18 6.38 1.51
CA LEU A 103 4.96 6.18 0.30
C LEU A 103 5.57 4.77 0.24
N ALA A 104 6.11 4.29 1.36
CA ALA A 104 6.62 2.92 1.47
C ALA A 104 5.51 1.88 1.27
N PHE A 105 4.31 2.12 1.79
CA PHE A 105 3.14 1.26 1.54
C PHE A 105 2.83 1.14 0.05
N ILE A 106 2.70 2.28 -0.64
CA ILE A 106 2.36 2.34 -2.06
C ILE A 106 3.48 1.72 -2.92
N ALA A 107 4.72 2.12 -2.67
CA ALA A 107 5.89 1.69 -3.44
C ALA A 107 6.22 0.20 -3.22
N GLY A 108 5.98 -0.30 -2.02
CA GLY A 108 6.16 -1.71 -1.65
C GLY A 108 5.07 -2.64 -2.15
N GLY A 109 4.02 -2.10 -2.78
CA GLY A 109 2.89 -2.89 -3.25
C GLY A 109 2.13 -3.58 -2.12
N LEU A 110 2.11 -2.97 -0.93
CA LEU A 110 1.34 -3.47 0.18
C LEU A 110 -0.16 -3.41 -0.13
N CYS A 111 -0.90 -4.37 0.40
CA CYS A 111 -2.30 -4.59 0.12
C CYS A 111 -3.11 -4.44 1.41
N SER A 112 -4.24 -3.73 1.34
CA SER A 112 -5.20 -3.70 2.45
C SER A 112 -5.95 -5.03 2.59
N CYS A 113 -6.03 -5.83 1.53
CA CYS A 113 -6.80 -7.06 1.49
C CYS A 113 -6.07 -8.14 0.68
N VAL A 114 -5.86 -9.32 1.28
CA VAL A 114 -5.18 -10.48 0.66
C VAL A 114 -5.91 -11.77 0.98
N THR A 115 -5.73 -12.78 0.14
CA THR A 115 -6.28 -14.12 0.34
C THR A 115 -5.15 -15.14 0.35
N HIS A 116 -5.18 -16.04 1.33
CA HIS A 116 -4.20 -17.11 1.48
C HIS A 116 -4.89 -18.44 1.77
N PRO A 117 -4.29 -19.57 1.34
CA PRO A 117 -4.66 -20.88 1.82
C PRO A 117 -4.56 -20.98 3.34
N ASN A 118 -5.55 -21.61 3.95
CA ASN A 118 -5.53 -21.88 5.38
C ASN A 118 -4.89 -23.23 5.66
N ARG A 119 -3.56 -23.30 5.62
CA ARG A 119 -2.79 -24.51 5.89
C ARG A 119 -1.49 -24.22 6.64
N SER A 120 -0.92 -25.23 7.27
CA SER A 120 0.39 -25.14 7.91
C SER A 120 1.47 -24.69 6.92
N GLY A 121 2.42 -23.89 7.38
CA GLY A 121 3.52 -23.35 6.58
C GLY A 121 3.17 -22.17 5.67
N GLU A 122 1.88 -21.81 5.50
CA GLU A 122 1.50 -20.59 4.77
C GLU A 122 1.63 -19.38 5.69
N ALA A 123 2.60 -18.51 5.43
CA ALA A 123 2.82 -17.28 6.21
C ALA A 123 1.95 -16.11 5.71
N VAL A 124 1.38 -15.35 6.64
CA VAL A 124 0.64 -14.11 6.34
C VAL A 124 1.36 -12.95 7.01
N CYS A 125 2.16 -12.24 6.23
CA CYS A 125 2.99 -11.14 6.73
C CYS A 125 2.18 -9.83 6.75
N PHE A 126 1.80 -9.40 7.95
CA PHE A 126 1.29 -8.06 8.21
C PHE A 126 2.47 -7.14 8.50
N VAL A 127 2.60 -6.07 7.72
CA VAL A 127 3.68 -5.08 7.82
C VAL A 127 3.10 -3.80 8.37
N GLU A 128 3.66 -3.35 9.49
CA GLU A 128 3.40 -2.05 10.11
C GLU A 128 4.53 -1.09 9.75
N LEU A 129 4.21 0.08 9.22
CA LEU A 129 5.20 1.11 8.86
C LEU A 129 5.19 2.30 9.83
N ASP A 130 4.11 2.49 10.57
CA ASP A 130 3.88 3.65 11.44
C ASP A 130 3.26 3.24 12.79
N GLY A 131 3.79 2.20 13.42
CA GLY A 131 3.20 1.54 14.58
C GLY A 131 3.23 2.32 15.88
N MET A 132 3.98 3.43 15.93
CA MET A 132 4.18 4.26 17.12
C MET A 132 3.93 5.72 16.77
N ASN A 133 3.24 6.44 17.64
CA ASN A 133 3.11 7.90 17.55
C ASN A 133 3.48 8.52 18.90
N ASP A 134 4.45 9.44 18.93
CA ASP A 134 4.98 10.07 20.15
C ASP A 134 5.25 9.07 21.30
N GLY A 135 5.91 7.95 20.97
CA GLY A 135 6.28 6.91 21.93
C GLY A 135 5.13 6.01 22.38
N ARG A 136 3.90 6.20 21.85
CA ARG A 136 2.74 5.38 22.16
C ARG A 136 2.44 4.39 21.04
N PRO A 137 2.20 3.10 21.34
CA PRO A 137 1.78 2.13 20.34
C PRO A 137 0.41 2.50 19.78
N ARG A 138 0.27 2.45 18.46
CA ARG A 138 -1.01 2.64 17.79
C ARG A 138 -1.78 1.33 17.77
N LYS A 139 -3.10 1.40 17.66
CA LYS A 139 -3.96 0.22 17.55
C LYS A 139 -4.19 -0.15 16.10
N ARG A 140 -4.10 -1.44 15.78
CA ARG A 140 -4.26 -1.95 14.42
C ARG A 140 -5.33 -3.01 14.35
N GLN A 141 -6.48 -2.62 13.83
CA GLN A 141 -7.55 -3.55 13.52
C GLN A 141 -7.29 -4.32 12.22
N VAL A 142 -7.41 -5.64 12.31
CA VAL A 142 -7.38 -6.59 11.19
C VAL A 142 -8.62 -7.49 11.26
N ARG A 143 -9.18 -7.84 10.10
CA ARG A 143 -10.30 -8.79 9.99
C ARG A 143 -9.87 -10.02 9.22
N VAL A 144 -10.29 -11.20 9.68
CA VAL A 144 -10.08 -12.49 9.03
C VAL A 144 -11.42 -13.15 8.73
N ILE A 145 -11.57 -13.65 7.50
CA ILE A 145 -12.74 -14.37 7.02
C ILE A 145 -12.29 -15.70 6.44
N GLY A 146 -12.65 -16.80 7.11
CA GLY A 146 -12.52 -18.15 6.56
C GLY A 146 -13.63 -18.41 5.55
N PHE A 147 -13.29 -19.07 4.43
CA PHE A 147 -14.24 -19.50 3.41
C PHE A 147 -13.76 -20.78 2.71
N ARG A 148 -14.70 -21.52 2.12
CA ARG A 148 -14.48 -22.75 1.36
C ARG A 148 -14.34 -22.49 -0.12
N ARG A 149 -15.21 -21.64 -0.67
CA ARG A 149 -15.25 -21.37 -2.10
C ARG A 149 -15.38 -19.88 -2.36
N GLU A 150 -14.75 -19.46 -3.44
CA GLU A 150 -14.91 -18.13 -3.99
C GLU A 150 -15.56 -18.27 -5.37
N THR A 151 -16.69 -17.61 -5.57
CA THR A 151 -17.46 -17.70 -6.82
C THR A 151 -17.70 -16.30 -7.37
N VAL A 152 -17.37 -16.08 -8.65
CA VAL A 152 -17.70 -14.83 -9.34
C VAL A 152 -19.22 -14.74 -9.48
N VAL A 153 -19.80 -13.64 -8.99
CA VAL A 153 -21.25 -13.40 -9.04
C VAL A 153 -21.63 -12.29 -10.01
N ALA A 154 -20.71 -11.35 -10.28
CA ALA A 154 -20.95 -10.27 -11.22
C ALA A 154 -19.63 -9.67 -11.71
N GLN A 155 -19.67 -9.08 -12.91
CA GLN A 155 -18.57 -8.30 -13.47
C GLN A 155 -19.10 -7.02 -14.10
N THR A 156 -18.29 -5.96 -14.08
CA THR A 156 -18.60 -4.71 -14.77
C THR A 156 -17.31 -3.99 -15.18
N ARG A 157 -17.46 -2.97 -16.03
CA ARG A 157 -16.39 -2.08 -16.45
C ARG A 157 -16.76 -0.65 -16.08
N ILE A 158 -15.80 0.08 -15.51
CA ILE A 158 -15.97 1.50 -15.16
C ILE A 158 -14.82 2.29 -15.77
N ASP A 159 -15.15 3.35 -16.49
CA ASP A 159 -14.15 4.28 -17.01
C ASP A 159 -13.89 5.39 -15.99
N VAL A 160 -12.62 5.62 -15.70
CA VAL A 160 -12.12 6.69 -14.84
C VAL A 160 -11.68 7.85 -15.72
N PRO A 161 -12.34 9.03 -15.64
CA PRO A 161 -11.89 10.19 -16.38
C PRO A 161 -10.57 10.70 -15.80
N LEU A 162 -9.66 11.10 -16.69
CA LEU A 162 -8.34 11.60 -16.34
C LEU A 162 -8.11 12.99 -16.93
N SER A 163 -7.30 13.79 -16.27
CA SER A 163 -6.86 15.05 -16.85
C SER A 163 -5.78 14.81 -17.91
N ARG A 164 -5.38 15.89 -18.61
CA ARG A 164 -4.26 15.85 -19.56
C ARG A 164 -2.89 15.80 -18.88
N HIS A 165 -2.82 15.90 -17.55
CA HIS A 165 -1.54 15.89 -16.84
C HIS A 165 -0.90 14.49 -16.87
N PRO A 166 0.42 14.41 -17.11
CA PRO A 166 1.10 13.12 -17.23
C PRO A 166 1.23 12.39 -15.89
N ILE A 167 1.37 13.14 -14.80
CA ILE A 167 1.45 12.60 -13.44
C ILE A 167 0.30 13.18 -12.63
N GLU A 168 -0.62 12.32 -12.22
CA GLU A 168 -1.73 12.66 -11.33
C GLU A 168 -2.21 11.44 -10.54
N SER A 169 -3.03 11.70 -9.53
CA SER A 169 -3.68 10.67 -8.73
C SER A 169 -5.16 11.02 -8.61
N VAL A 170 -6.02 10.04 -8.81
CA VAL A 170 -7.48 10.18 -8.80
C VAL A 170 -8.04 9.36 -7.64
N ASN A 171 -8.73 10.05 -6.73
CA ASN A 171 -9.51 9.40 -5.69
C ASN A 171 -10.76 8.78 -6.31
N LEU A 172 -10.92 7.47 -6.23
CA LEU A 172 -12.13 6.84 -6.76
C LEU A 172 -13.37 7.16 -5.92
N LYS A 173 -13.19 7.63 -4.67
CA LYS A 173 -14.25 8.14 -3.78
C LYS A 173 -14.63 9.60 -4.02
N ASP A 174 -13.96 10.30 -4.94
CA ASP A 174 -14.35 11.68 -5.26
C ASP A 174 -15.77 11.68 -5.90
N PRO A 175 -16.75 12.31 -5.25
CA PRO A 175 -18.15 12.26 -5.68
C PRO A 175 -18.36 12.86 -7.06
N ARG A 176 -17.45 13.74 -7.52
CA ARG A 176 -17.52 14.36 -8.86
C ARG A 176 -17.46 13.33 -9.98
N PHE A 177 -16.86 12.16 -9.74
CA PHE A 177 -16.79 11.09 -10.73
C PHE A 177 -17.89 10.04 -10.55
N GLY A 178 -18.53 9.97 -9.38
CA GLY A 178 -19.55 8.97 -9.04
C GLY A 178 -19.06 7.51 -9.18
N ILE A 179 -17.74 7.27 -9.14
CA ILE A 179 -17.16 5.95 -9.39
C ILE A 179 -17.43 5.03 -8.19
N TYR A 180 -17.14 5.49 -6.98
CA TYR A 180 -17.32 4.68 -5.77
C TYR A 180 -18.79 4.37 -5.50
N ASP A 181 -19.69 5.30 -5.77
CA ASP A 181 -21.14 5.05 -5.67
C ASP A 181 -21.57 3.95 -6.63
N ARG A 182 -21.08 3.95 -7.88
CA ARG A 182 -21.32 2.84 -8.83
C ARG A 182 -20.76 1.51 -8.32
N LEU A 183 -19.60 1.49 -7.64
CA LEU A 183 -19.04 0.28 -7.04
C LEU A 183 -19.92 -0.21 -5.87
N ARG A 184 -20.39 0.69 -5.00
CA ARG A 184 -21.29 0.35 -3.88
C ARG A 184 -22.64 -0.16 -4.40
N ASP A 185 -23.23 0.50 -5.38
CA ASP A 185 -24.47 0.06 -6.03
C ASP A 185 -24.30 -1.30 -6.70
N PHE A 186 -23.15 -1.54 -7.34
CA PHE A 186 -22.83 -2.83 -7.94
C PHE A 186 -22.76 -3.95 -6.90
N VAL A 187 -22.18 -3.69 -5.72
CA VAL A 187 -22.16 -4.63 -4.60
C VAL A 187 -23.56 -4.83 -4.01
N ALA A 188 -24.29 -3.75 -3.75
CA ALA A 188 -25.62 -3.78 -3.14
C ALA A 188 -26.61 -4.58 -3.98
N ARG A 189 -26.61 -4.38 -5.31
CA ARG A 189 -27.49 -5.12 -6.25
C ARG A 189 -27.22 -6.62 -6.27
N ALA A 190 -25.99 -7.05 -6.01
CA ALA A 190 -25.65 -8.48 -6.01
C ALA A 190 -26.14 -9.20 -4.74
N GLY A 191 -26.44 -8.47 -3.66
CA GLY A 191 -27.06 -9.04 -2.47
C GLY A 191 -26.20 -10.08 -1.72
N ILE A 192 -24.87 -10.04 -1.85
CA ILE A 192 -23.99 -11.05 -1.23
C ILE A 192 -23.61 -10.66 0.20
N GLY A 193 -23.74 -11.58 1.16
CA GLY A 193 -23.42 -11.28 2.56
C GLY A 193 -21.92 -11.05 2.84
N ARG A 194 -21.05 -11.84 2.21
CA ARG A 194 -19.59 -11.72 2.30
C ARG A 194 -18.95 -11.96 0.95
N GLY A 195 -17.94 -11.17 0.63
CA GLY A 195 -17.35 -11.17 -0.69
C GLY A 195 -16.03 -10.43 -0.78
N ARG A 196 -15.54 -10.35 -2.01
CA ARG A 196 -14.40 -9.52 -2.37
C ARG A 196 -14.68 -8.84 -3.69
N LEU A 197 -14.43 -7.54 -3.73
CA LEU A 197 -14.47 -6.75 -4.95
C LEU A 197 -13.04 -6.60 -5.47
N HIS A 198 -12.75 -7.18 -6.62
CA HIS A 198 -11.48 -7.02 -7.33
C HIS A 198 -11.62 -5.90 -8.36
N VAL A 199 -10.80 -4.86 -8.22
CA VAL A 199 -10.74 -3.74 -9.16
C VAL A 199 -9.39 -3.75 -9.83
N ALA A 200 -9.35 -3.95 -11.14
CA ALA A 200 -8.13 -4.07 -11.92
C ALA A 200 -8.11 -3.09 -13.07
N LEU A 201 -6.94 -2.52 -13.36
CA LEU A 201 -6.72 -1.79 -14.60
C LEU A 201 -6.85 -2.74 -15.79
N ASP A 202 -7.28 -2.20 -16.93
CA ASP A 202 -7.25 -2.89 -18.21
C ASP A 202 -5.89 -3.55 -18.46
N ALA A 203 -5.89 -4.76 -19.03
CA ALA A 203 -4.68 -5.52 -19.27
C ALA A 203 -3.71 -4.80 -20.23
N SER A 204 -4.22 -3.89 -21.08
CA SER A 204 -3.42 -3.06 -21.97
C SER A 204 -2.71 -1.90 -21.28
N GLU A 205 -3.16 -1.49 -20.09
CA GLU A 205 -2.60 -0.35 -19.38
C GLU A 205 -1.12 -0.59 -19.03
N ARG A 206 -0.25 0.42 -19.10
CA ARG A 206 1.19 0.27 -18.76
C ARG A 206 1.72 1.39 -17.88
N HIS A 207 0.95 2.46 -17.75
CA HIS A 207 1.39 3.73 -17.17
C HIS A 207 0.50 4.23 -16.05
N ALA A 208 -0.25 3.31 -15.45
CA ALA A 208 -1.05 3.54 -14.27
C ALA A 208 -1.01 2.36 -13.30
N ALA A 209 -1.40 2.65 -12.08
CA ALA A 209 -1.50 1.71 -10.98
C ALA A 209 -2.70 2.03 -10.09
N LEU A 210 -3.02 1.12 -9.19
CA LEU A 210 -4.04 1.22 -8.17
C LEU A 210 -3.41 0.96 -6.80
N THR A 211 -3.90 1.67 -5.79
CA THR A 211 -3.57 1.43 -4.38
C THR A 211 -4.80 1.69 -3.51
N VAL A 212 -4.82 1.16 -2.28
CA VAL A 212 -5.77 1.59 -1.25
C VAL A 212 -4.94 2.29 -0.18
N ASN A 213 -5.12 3.60 -0.07
CA ASN A 213 -4.33 4.44 0.83
C ASN A 213 -5.13 5.69 1.23
N GLU A 214 -4.52 6.60 1.98
CA GLU A 214 -5.11 7.89 2.28
C GLU A 214 -5.03 8.80 1.05
N PHE A 215 -6.17 9.38 0.66
CA PHE A 215 -6.18 10.41 -0.36
C PHE A 215 -6.07 11.79 0.29
N GLU A 216 -4.85 12.13 0.70
CA GLU A 216 -4.51 13.45 1.21
C GLU A 216 -3.86 14.28 0.10
N THR A 217 -4.18 15.58 0.04
CA THR A 217 -3.77 16.46 -1.06
C THR A 217 -2.25 16.67 -1.12
N LEU A 218 -1.59 16.95 0.00
CA LEU A 218 -0.14 17.15 0.04
C LEU A 218 0.61 15.86 -0.30
N LEU A 219 0.19 14.72 0.24
CA LEU A 219 0.73 13.40 -0.04
C LEU A 219 0.59 13.06 -1.53
N MET A 220 -0.61 13.18 -2.09
CA MET A 220 -0.87 12.78 -3.47
C MET A 220 -0.30 13.77 -4.50
N LYS A 221 -0.51 15.08 -4.30
CA LYS A 221 -0.14 16.11 -5.30
C LYS A 221 1.30 16.58 -5.19
N HIS A 222 1.94 16.45 -4.03
CA HIS A 222 3.32 16.89 -3.81
C HIS A 222 4.24 15.69 -3.62
N ASP A 223 4.08 14.89 -2.58
CA ASP A 223 5.07 13.89 -2.20
C ASP A 223 5.13 12.71 -3.19
N LEU A 224 4.00 12.05 -3.44
CA LEU A 224 3.90 10.97 -4.42
C LEU A 224 4.26 11.46 -5.82
N ARG A 225 3.80 12.65 -6.20
CA ARG A 225 4.17 13.26 -7.48
C ARG A 225 5.68 13.49 -7.60
N ALA A 226 6.34 13.89 -6.51
CA ALA A 226 7.79 14.06 -6.47
C ALA A 226 8.51 12.72 -6.61
N VAL A 227 8.05 11.67 -5.90
CA VAL A 227 8.57 10.29 -6.01
C VAL A 227 8.44 9.74 -7.43
N LEU A 228 7.30 9.97 -8.09
CA LEU A 228 7.09 9.50 -9.46
C LEU A 228 7.99 10.19 -10.49
N ARG A 229 8.48 11.41 -10.18
CA ARG A 229 9.44 12.13 -11.02
C ARG A 229 10.88 11.77 -10.72
N ASP A 230 11.22 11.68 -9.44
CA ASP A 230 12.56 11.38 -8.93
C ASP A 230 12.41 10.45 -7.70
N PRO A 231 12.53 9.12 -7.91
CA PRO A 231 12.36 8.12 -6.87
C PRO A 231 13.28 8.30 -5.66
N LEU A 232 14.48 8.88 -5.87
CA LEU A 232 15.51 8.98 -4.83
C LEU A 232 15.59 10.38 -4.22
N ARG A 233 14.66 11.29 -4.58
CA ARG A 233 14.63 12.68 -4.13
C ARG A 233 14.77 12.82 -2.62
N PHE A 234 13.97 12.06 -1.86
CA PHE A 234 13.89 12.18 -0.39
C PHE A 234 15.14 11.62 0.29
N MET A 235 15.64 10.48 -0.18
CA MET A 235 16.93 9.94 0.25
C MET A 235 18.07 10.95 -0.01
N ALA A 236 18.13 11.56 -1.19
CA ALA A 236 19.14 12.57 -1.53
C ALA A 236 18.98 13.87 -0.74
N ALA A 237 17.75 14.28 -0.41
CA ALA A 237 17.48 15.45 0.42
C ALA A 237 17.93 15.23 1.87
N GLN A 238 17.63 14.06 2.44
CA GLN A 238 18.07 13.71 3.79
C GLN A 238 19.60 13.66 3.88
N TYR A 239 20.28 13.07 2.88
CA TYR A 239 21.73 13.03 2.82
C TYR A 239 22.36 14.43 2.80
N ARG A 240 21.84 15.35 1.97
CA ARG A 240 22.33 16.73 1.93
C ARG A 240 22.14 17.44 3.28
N SER A 241 21.02 17.21 3.95
CA SER A 241 20.76 17.75 5.29
C SER A 241 21.74 17.17 6.34
N ALA A 242 21.99 15.86 6.29
CA ALA A 242 22.94 15.16 7.14
C ALA A 242 24.38 15.67 6.98
N LEU A 243 24.82 15.92 5.73
CA LEU A 243 26.12 16.53 5.45
C LEU A 243 26.23 17.98 5.96
N ALA A 244 25.15 18.75 5.86
CA ALA A 244 25.11 20.12 6.37
C ALA A 244 25.14 20.16 7.91
N ASN A 245 24.70 19.10 8.59
CA ASN A 245 24.67 18.98 10.05
C ASN A 245 25.30 17.67 10.55
N PRO A 246 26.64 17.50 10.46
CA PRO A 246 27.32 16.22 10.77
C PRO A 246 27.13 15.74 12.22
N ARG A 247 26.91 16.67 13.16
CA ARG A 247 26.68 16.37 14.58
C ARG A 247 25.31 15.76 14.87
N ALA A 248 24.36 15.83 13.93
CA ALA A 248 23.03 15.28 14.07
C ALA A 248 22.92 13.81 13.60
N VAL A 249 24.03 13.20 13.14
CA VAL A 249 24.03 11.91 12.45
C VAL A 249 24.95 10.91 13.18
N PRO A 250 24.50 9.69 13.52
CA PRO A 250 25.35 8.66 14.11
C PRO A 250 26.53 8.31 13.18
N GLY A 251 27.76 8.32 13.70
CA GLY A 251 29.00 8.29 12.92
C GLY A 251 29.19 7.12 11.94
N LYS A 252 28.41 6.04 12.05
CA LYS A 252 28.44 4.90 11.11
C LYS A 252 27.67 5.14 9.80
N ALA A 253 26.76 6.12 9.75
CA ALA A 253 25.96 6.43 8.55
C ALA A 253 26.71 7.31 7.52
N LEU A 254 27.69 8.10 7.96
CA LEU A 254 28.45 9.02 7.10
C LEU A 254 29.42 8.30 6.15
N GLY A 255 29.95 7.13 6.55
CA GLY A 255 30.98 6.41 5.79
C GLY A 255 30.45 5.60 4.60
N TYR A 256 29.24 5.04 4.70
CA TYR A 256 28.67 4.16 3.67
C TYR A 256 27.93 4.90 2.54
N ALA A 257 27.44 6.12 2.81
CA ALA A 257 26.58 6.85 1.90
C ALA A 257 27.33 7.73 0.87
N LYS A 258 28.63 7.98 1.07
CA LYS A 258 29.38 8.99 0.29
C LYS A 258 29.51 8.67 -1.20
N TYR A 259 29.37 7.40 -1.62
CA TYR A 259 29.67 7.02 -3.01
C TYR A 259 28.72 6.07 -3.72
N ASP A 260 27.63 5.56 -3.11
CA ASP A 260 26.82 4.61 -3.88
C ASP A 260 25.36 4.46 -3.39
N LEU A 261 24.58 5.53 -3.50
CA LEU A 261 23.12 5.55 -3.29
C LEU A 261 22.42 4.45 -4.11
N VAL A 262 22.94 4.24 -5.33
CA VAL A 262 22.48 3.24 -6.28
C VAL A 262 22.85 1.83 -5.80
N ARG A 263 24.04 1.59 -5.25
CA ARG A 263 24.42 0.29 -4.67
C ARG A 263 23.72 -0.01 -3.36
N VAL A 264 23.36 0.97 -2.54
CA VAL A 264 22.52 0.72 -1.34
C VAL A 264 21.13 0.23 -1.78
N PHE A 265 20.56 0.89 -2.79
CA PHE A 265 19.30 0.47 -3.40
C PHE A 265 19.42 -0.90 -4.11
N ASN A 266 20.45 -1.10 -4.93
CA ASN A 266 20.68 -2.33 -5.68
C ASN A 266 21.00 -3.51 -4.75
N SER A 267 21.84 -3.32 -3.73
CA SER A 267 22.12 -4.38 -2.74
C SER A 267 20.84 -4.77 -2.00
N GLY A 268 19.98 -3.79 -1.69
CA GLY A 268 18.65 -4.04 -1.14
C GLY A 268 17.74 -4.83 -2.07
N LEU A 269 17.84 -4.67 -3.40
CA LEU A 269 17.06 -5.43 -4.38
C LEU A 269 17.67 -6.79 -4.74
N ASP A 270 19.00 -6.89 -4.83
CA ASP A 270 19.75 -8.09 -5.20
C ASP A 270 19.70 -9.14 -4.09
N THR A 271 19.70 -8.72 -2.81
CA THR A 271 19.55 -9.60 -1.64
C THR A 271 18.17 -10.28 -1.58
N LEU A 272 17.19 -9.80 -2.37
CA LEU A 272 15.81 -10.29 -2.38
C LEU A 272 15.54 -11.36 -3.44
N GLY A 273 16.57 -11.88 -4.11
CA GLY A 273 16.40 -12.93 -5.12
C GLY A 273 15.57 -12.47 -6.32
N LEU A 274 15.61 -11.17 -6.62
CA LEU A 274 15.08 -10.57 -7.85
C LEU A 274 16.00 -10.90 -9.03
N GLN A 275 16.32 -12.19 -9.24
CA GLN A 275 16.93 -12.63 -10.48
C GLN A 275 15.83 -12.69 -11.55
N ASP A 276 15.74 -11.58 -12.28
CA ASP A 276 15.62 -11.57 -13.74
C ASP A 276 16.03 -10.18 -14.24
N SER A 277 17.33 -10.05 -14.58
CA SER A 277 17.87 -9.28 -15.70
C SER A 277 17.10 -8.03 -16.16
N ILE A 278 17.05 -6.96 -15.35
CA ILE A 278 16.66 -5.64 -15.89
C ILE A 278 17.64 -4.53 -15.48
N VAL A 279 18.32 -4.60 -14.35
CA VAL A 279 19.02 -3.41 -13.82
C VAL A 279 20.32 -3.10 -14.57
N GLU A 280 21.21 -4.08 -14.82
CA GLU A 280 22.49 -3.80 -15.47
C GLU A 280 22.33 -3.30 -16.93
N LYS A 281 21.29 -3.78 -17.64
CA LYS A 281 20.96 -3.32 -19.01
C LYS A 281 20.13 -2.04 -19.07
N VAL A 282 19.37 -1.68 -18.02
CA VAL A 282 18.56 -0.46 -17.99
C VAL A 282 19.31 0.73 -17.39
N LEU A 283 20.21 0.52 -16.42
CA LEU A 283 21.02 1.60 -15.88
C LEU A 283 21.98 2.20 -16.92
N ALA A 284 22.51 1.36 -17.81
CA ALA A 284 23.38 1.82 -18.91
C ALA A 284 22.62 2.55 -20.03
N ARG A 285 21.28 2.52 -20.04
CA ARG A 285 20.49 3.12 -21.14
C ARG A 285 19.40 4.11 -20.76
N THR A 286 18.93 4.20 -19.52
CA THR A 286 17.87 5.18 -19.20
C THR A 286 17.87 5.61 -17.73
N LEU A 287 18.43 6.79 -17.46
CA LEU A 287 17.97 7.71 -16.40
C LEU A 287 16.51 8.19 -16.62
N ALA A 288 15.82 7.63 -17.62
CA ALA A 288 14.46 7.94 -18.07
C ALA A 288 13.46 6.78 -17.86
N ALA A 289 13.81 5.73 -17.10
CA ALA A 289 12.88 4.67 -16.76
C ALA A 289 11.84 5.18 -15.72
N PRO A 290 10.52 5.05 -15.96
CA PRO A 290 9.51 5.55 -15.03
C PRO A 290 9.63 4.90 -13.64
N ALA A 291 9.37 5.67 -12.59
CA ALA A 291 9.33 5.21 -11.18
C ALA A 291 8.53 3.91 -10.97
N ALA A 292 7.51 3.66 -11.79
CA ALA A 292 6.72 2.43 -11.75
C ALA A 292 7.48 1.15 -12.18
N ARG A 293 8.65 1.27 -12.81
CA ARG A 293 9.56 0.14 -13.05
C ARG A 293 10.46 -0.14 -11.83
N PHE A 294 10.65 0.86 -10.97
CA PHE A 294 11.43 0.76 -9.72
C PHE A 294 10.58 0.29 -8.54
N PHE A 295 9.30 0.69 -8.51
CA PHE A 295 8.38 0.37 -7.43
C PHE A 295 7.37 -0.72 -7.81
N ARG A 296 6.93 -1.51 -6.84
CA ARG A 296 5.94 -2.58 -7.05
C ARG A 296 4.51 -2.06 -6.99
N ILE A 297 4.24 -0.98 -7.71
CA ILE A 297 2.91 -0.38 -7.70
C ILE A 297 1.93 -1.36 -8.36
N ARG A 298 0.80 -1.59 -7.70
CA ARG A 298 -0.14 -2.66 -8.05
C ARG A 298 -1.01 -2.24 -9.23
N ARG A 299 -1.42 -3.22 -10.04
CA ARG A 299 -2.38 -3.00 -11.15
C ARG A 299 -3.82 -3.30 -10.77
N SER A 300 -4.01 -3.82 -9.57
CA SER A 300 -5.31 -4.15 -9.04
C SER A 300 -5.31 -4.07 -7.52
N VAL A 301 -6.49 -3.80 -6.97
CA VAL A 301 -6.75 -3.79 -5.53
C VAL A 301 -7.93 -4.70 -5.22
N HIS A 302 -7.96 -5.16 -3.98
CA HIS A 302 -9.06 -5.95 -3.44
C HIS A 302 -9.72 -5.15 -2.32
N LEU A 303 -11.04 -5.04 -2.38
CA LEU A 303 -11.85 -4.41 -1.34
C LEU A 303 -12.69 -5.51 -0.69
N LEU A 304 -12.80 -5.45 0.64
CA LEU A 304 -13.63 -6.38 1.38
C LEU A 304 -15.10 -6.02 1.17
N VAL A 305 -15.93 -7.02 0.85
CA VAL A 305 -17.39 -6.89 0.87
C VAL A 305 -17.90 -7.66 2.08
N ALA A 306 -18.68 -6.99 2.93
CA ALA A 306 -19.39 -7.63 4.02
C ALA A 306 -20.64 -6.84 4.37
N GLU A 307 -21.52 -7.46 5.15
CA GLU A 307 -22.66 -6.76 5.72
C GLU A 307 -22.24 -5.64 6.69
N ARG A 308 -22.85 -4.47 6.50
CA ARG A 308 -22.83 -3.31 7.38
C ARG A 308 -24.28 -2.86 7.56
N ASP A 309 -24.74 -2.73 8.80
CA ASP A 309 -26.12 -2.33 9.13
C ASP A 309 -27.18 -3.21 8.42
N GLY A 310 -26.90 -4.52 8.31
CA GLY A 310 -27.77 -5.51 7.69
C GLY A 310 -27.80 -5.48 6.14
N ARG A 311 -26.91 -4.72 5.49
CA ARG A 311 -26.83 -4.65 4.02
C ARG A 311 -25.41 -4.91 3.52
N PRO A 312 -25.24 -5.61 2.38
CA PRO A 312 -23.93 -5.74 1.73
C PRO A 312 -23.32 -4.39 1.37
N ASP A 313 -22.09 -4.16 1.79
CA ASP A 313 -21.36 -2.93 1.48
C ASP A 313 -19.85 -3.18 1.34
N LEU A 314 -19.14 -2.18 0.83
CA LEU A 314 -17.69 -2.12 0.85
C LEU A 314 -17.22 -1.73 2.26
N ILE A 315 -16.34 -2.56 2.81
CA ILE A 315 -15.71 -2.33 4.11
C ILE A 315 -14.38 -1.62 3.91
N GLU A 316 -14.23 -0.49 4.60
CA GLU A 316 -13.09 0.39 4.52
C GLU A 316 -12.74 0.94 5.91
N GLY A 317 -11.45 1.21 6.14
CA GLY A 317 -11.04 2.02 7.28
C GLY A 317 -11.30 3.50 7.06
N THR A 318 -11.25 4.29 8.14
CA THR A 318 -11.58 5.73 8.16
C THR A 318 -10.94 6.53 7.02
N TYR A 319 -9.66 6.27 6.75
CA TYR A 319 -8.88 7.03 5.76
C TYR A 319 -8.70 6.27 4.43
N GLN A 320 -9.17 5.03 4.32
CA GLN A 320 -8.93 4.22 3.13
C GLN A 320 -9.73 4.74 1.93
N SER A 321 -8.99 4.99 0.86
CA SER A 321 -9.53 5.33 -0.45
C SER A 321 -8.85 4.47 -1.51
N PRO A 322 -9.59 3.87 -2.45
CA PRO A 322 -9.00 3.35 -3.67
C PRO A 322 -8.54 4.53 -4.54
N ILE A 323 -7.28 4.49 -4.99
CA ILE A 323 -6.64 5.59 -5.72
C ILE A 323 -6.05 5.03 -7.01
N LEU A 324 -6.38 5.68 -8.12
CA LEU A 324 -5.70 5.47 -9.40
C LEU A 324 -4.53 6.45 -9.51
N ILE A 325 -3.34 5.93 -9.76
CA ILE A 325 -2.12 6.72 -9.94
C ILE A 325 -1.71 6.61 -11.41
N GLN A 326 -1.48 7.73 -12.10
CA GLN A 326 -0.85 7.71 -13.43
C GLN A 326 0.47 8.48 -13.44
N TRP A 327 1.41 8.02 -14.26
CA TRP A 327 2.72 8.67 -14.45
C TRP A 327 3.06 8.94 -15.93
N GLN A 328 2.20 8.53 -16.86
CA GLN A 328 2.25 8.97 -18.25
C GLN A 328 0.85 9.07 -18.80
N ARG A 329 0.56 10.15 -19.54
CA ARG A 329 -0.75 10.41 -20.14
C ARG A 329 -1.25 9.22 -20.98
N SER A 330 -2.52 8.86 -20.80
CA SER A 330 -3.23 7.94 -21.70
C SER A 330 -3.57 8.64 -23.03
N PRO A 331 -3.51 7.94 -24.18
CA PRO A 331 -3.97 8.50 -25.46
C PRO A 331 -5.41 9.00 -25.39
N LEU A 332 -6.27 8.27 -24.68
CA LEU A 332 -7.63 8.65 -24.37
C LEU A 332 -7.70 9.32 -22.98
N PRO A 333 -8.59 10.30 -22.75
CA PRO A 333 -8.74 10.94 -21.43
C PRO A 333 -9.46 10.05 -20.40
N VAL A 334 -9.36 8.73 -20.56
CA VAL A 334 -9.99 7.73 -19.70
C VAL A 334 -9.03 6.57 -19.47
N ARG A 335 -9.16 5.93 -18.31
CA ARG A 335 -8.62 4.60 -18.05
C ARG A 335 -9.71 3.70 -17.53
N ALA A 336 -9.75 2.48 -18.05
CA ALA A 336 -10.78 1.54 -17.68
C ALA A 336 -10.36 0.64 -16.52
N LEU A 337 -11.34 0.40 -15.66
CA LEU A 337 -11.30 -0.56 -14.57
C LEU A 337 -12.22 -1.72 -14.90
N HIS A 338 -11.68 -2.93 -14.81
CA HIS A 338 -12.47 -4.16 -14.76
C HIS A 338 -12.75 -4.50 -13.31
N VAL A 339 -14.01 -4.69 -12.98
CA VAL A 339 -14.50 -4.91 -11.64
C VAL A 339 -15.13 -6.29 -11.58
N THR A 340 -14.63 -7.16 -10.71
CA THR A 340 -15.15 -8.50 -10.49
C THR A 340 -15.59 -8.64 -9.04
N LEU A 341 -16.87 -8.95 -8.84
CA LEU A 341 -17.43 -9.25 -7.53
C LEU A 341 -17.48 -10.77 -7.33
N THR A 342 -16.98 -11.19 -6.17
CA THR A 342 -16.97 -12.60 -5.77
C THR A 342 -17.68 -12.77 -4.44
N ARG A 343 -18.43 -13.86 -4.31
CA ARG A 343 -19.02 -14.33 -3.04
C ARG A 343 -18.06 -15.31 -2.37
N LEU A 344 -17.96 -15.21 -1.05
CA LEU A 344 -17.19 -16.10 -0.21
C LEU A 344 -18.15 -16.98 0.60
N ASP A 345 -18.14 -18.28 0.30
CA ASP A 345 -19.02 -19.30 0.90
C ASP A 345 -18.30 -20.16 1.94
#